data_AF-A0A522D4K0-F1
#
_entry.id   AF-A0A522D4K0-F1
#
_cell.length_a   1.000
_cell.length_b   1.000
_cell.length_c   1.000
_cell.angle_alpha   90.00
_cell.angle_beta   90.00
_cell.angle_gamma   90.00
#
_symmetry.space_group_name_H-M   'P 1'
#
loop_
_entity.id
_entity.type
_entity.pdbx_description
1 polymer ?
#
loop_
_entity_poly.entity_id
_entity_poly.type
_entity_poly.pdbx_seq_one_letter_code
_entity_poly.pdbx_strand_id
1 'polypeptide(L)'
;MSEPAPDIFEEDQLLAQTARMDFAFARHVQQKALATEDTAELSDLARAYTRLTRSLRQTLALLSKLRADRAKTEREAPRRSAQDLHEQAIDERTAQVQDAVERVISAAADGDEALHTDWCHRFDREVDDWNEKPDWIVDDVDTVIRRVCKALGLPDDYAQRWRDLPAPTFFPDPEPSTPEDVAAANAAARAFTAGLHATAPDLTPARPSKPPWRPSG
;
A
#
# COMPACT_ATOMS: atom_id res chain seq x y z
N MET A 1 14.89 -20.19 8.16
CA MET A 1 13.98 -19.72 9.22
C MET A 1 14.24 -18.23 9.35
N SER A 2 13.46 -17.39 8.68
CA SER A 2 13.60 -15.94 8.82
C SER A 2 13.04 -15.55 10.17
N GLU A 3 13.86 -14.88 10.97
CA GLU A 3 13.37 -14.18 12.17
C GLU A 3 12.26 -13.21 11.72
N PRO A 4 11.10 -13.22 12.41
CA PRO A 4 10.07 -12.22 12.14
C PRO A 4 10.67 -10.83 12.36
N ALA A 5 10.33 -9.88 11.49
CA ALA A 5 10.73 -8.49 11.67
C ALA A 5 10.33 -8.07 13.10
N PRO A 6 11.25 -7.50 13.90
CA PRO A 6 10.96 -7.12 15.27
C PRO A 6 9.73 -6.21 15.30
N ASP A 7 8.85 -6.44 16.26
CA ASP A 7 7.69 -5.59 16.47
C ASP A 7 8.18 -4.17 16.72
N ILE A 8 7.61 -3.19 16.03
CA ILE A 8 7.91 -1.76 16.15
C ILE A 8 7.81 -1.30 17.61
N PHE A 9 7.02 -2.00 18.44
CA PHE A 9 6.93 -1.76 19.88
C PHE A 9 8.15 -2.26 20.67
N GLU A 10 8.79 -3.36 20.24
CA GLU A 10 10.02 -3.88 20.84
C GLU A 10 11.23 -2.98 20.53
N GLU A 11 11.35 -2.51 19.29
CA GLU A 11 12.44 -1.60 18.88
C GLU A 11 12.45 -0.30 19.70
N ASP A 12 11.27 0.27 19.96
CA ASP A 12 11.10 1.45 20.80
C ASP A 12 11.53 1.24 22.25
N GLN A 13 11.17 0.08 22.79
CA GLN A 13 11.55 -0.29 24.15
C GLN A 13 13.07 -0.45 24.25
N LEU A 14 13.69 -1.09 23.26
CA LEU A 14 15.14 -1.23 23.15
C LEU A 14 15.83 0.14 23.04
N LEU A 15 15.28 1.06 22.25
CA LEU A 15 15.82 2.41 22.10
C LEU A 15 15.67 3.23 23.39
N ALA A 16 14.52 3.12 24.07
CA ALA A 16 14.28 3.75 25.37
C ALA A 16 15.14 3.14 26.48
N GLN A 17 15.45 1.85 26.41
CA GLN A 17 16.38 1.17 27.31
C GLN A 17 17.81 1.64 27.06
N THR A 18 18.22 1.74 25.79
CA THR A 18 19.52 2.28 25.37
C THR A 18 19.71 3.71 25.89
N ALA A 19 18.71 4.59 25.74
CA ALA A 19 18.77 5.95 26.26
C ALA A 19 18.98 5.98 27.79
N ARG A 20 18.33 5.07 28.53
CA ARG A 20 18.50 4.94 29.99
C ARG A 20 19.91 4.48 30.35
N MET A 21 20.46 3.52 29.63
CA MET A 21 21.82 3.02 29.83
C MET A 21 22.87 4.08 29.50
N ASP A 22 22.72 4.77 28.37
CA ASP A 22 23.60 5.87 27.95
C ASP A 22 23.60 7.00 28.98
N PHE A 23 22.44 7.38 29.51
CA PHE A 23 22.34 8.39 30.55
C PHE A 23 23.01 7.95 31.86
N ALA A 24 22.77 6.71 32.30
CA ALA A 24 23.42 6.18 33.50
C ALA A 24 24.95 6.15 33.35
N PHE A 25 25.44 5.75 32.17
CA PHE A 25 26.87 5.70 31.91
C PHE A 25 27.50 7.10 31.81
N ALA A 26 26.85 8.04 31.11
CA ALA A 26 27.29 9.43 31.06
C ALA A 26 27.38 10.05 32.46
N ARG A 27 26.39 9.78 33.32
CA ARG A 27 26.40 10.23 34.73
C ARG A 27 27.57 9.64 35.51
N HIS A 28 27.86 8.36 35.33
CA HIS A 28 28.99 7.69 35.99
C HIS A 28 30.34 8.27 35.56
N VAL A 29 30.54 8.49 34.25
CA VAL A 29 31.77 9.11 33.72
C VAL A 29 31.93 10.54 34.24
N GLN A 30 30.84 11.31 34.30
CA GLN A 30 30.87 12.65 34.89
C GLN A 30 31.26 12.62 36.37
N GLN A 31 30.69 11.70 37.17
CA GLN A 31 31.03 11.56 38.58
C GLN A 31 32.51 11.24 38.78
N LYS A 32 33.09 10.34 37.96
CA LYS A 32 34.52 10.05 37.99
C LYS A 32 35.36 11.27 37.60
N ALA A 33 34.96 11.98 36.55
CA ALA A 33 35.67 13.18 36.09
C ALA A 33 35.73 14.26 37.19
N LEU A 34 34.66 14.41 37.97
CA LEU A 34 34.60 15.37 39.08
C LEU A 34 35.40 14.94 40.31
N ALA A 35 35.74 13.65 40.45
CA ALA A 35 36.46 13.11 41.60
C ALA A 35 37.98 12.97 41.37
N THR A 36 38.43 13.07 40.12
CA THR A 36 39.83 12.87 39.73
C THR A 36 40.61 14.17 39.83
N GLU A 37 41.81 14.10 40.42
CA GLU A 37 42.79 15.21 40.46
C GLU A 37 43.85 15.10 39.36
N ASP A 38 43.97 13.92 38.72
CA ASP A 38 44.86 13.72 37.58
C ASP A 38 44.31 14.37 36.30
N THR A 39 45.05 15.37 35.82
CA THR A 39 44.74 16.12 34.59
C THR A 39 44.68 15.25 33.33
N ALA A 40 45.47 14.18 33.24
CA ALA A 40 45.47 13.28 32.07
C ALA A 40 44.19 12.44 32.05
N GLU A 41 43.85 11.82 33.18
CA GLU A 41 42.61 11.06 33.35
C GLU A 41 41.37 11.93 33.15
N LEU A 42 41.37 13.17 33.65
CA LEU A 42 40.28 14.13 33.44
C LEU A 42 40.03 14.40 31.95
N SER A 43 41.09 14.60 31.16
CA SER A 43 40.98 14.83 29.71
C SER A 43 40.31 13.64 29.01
N ASP A 44 40.68 12.42 29.36
CA ASP A 44 40.10 11.21 28.76
C ASP A 44 38.64 11.01 29.16
N LEU A 45 38.30 11.23 30.44
CA LEU A 45 36.92 11.17 30.93
C LEU A 45 36.03 12.25 30.28
N ALA A 46 36.54 13.47 30.07
CA ALA A 46 35.81 14.54 29.39
C ALA A 46 35.51 14.20 27.91
N ARG A 47 36.47 13.57 27.22
CA ARG A 47 36.28 13.07 25.85
C ARG A 47 35.23 11.95 25.80
N ALA A 48 35.31 10.99 26.72
CA ALA A 48 34.33 9.92 26.84
C ALA A 48 32.93 10.47 27.11
N TYR A 49 32.79 11.39 28.05
CA TYR A 49 31.52 12.05 28.37
C TYR A 49 30.92 12.79 27.15
N THR A 50 31.74 13.50 26.39
CA THR A 50 31.27 14.21 25.18
C THR A 50 30.73 13.24 24.12
N ARG A 51 31.40 12.09 23.93
CA ARG A 51 30.93 11.04 23.00
C ARG A 51 29.63 10.40 23.49
N LEU A 52 29.53 10.06 24.77
CA LEU A 52 28.32 9.48 25.37
C LEU A 52 27.12 10.43 25.30
N THR A 53 27.30 11.71 25.65
CA THR A 53 26.21 12.69 25.57
C THR A 53 25.79 12.97 24.12
N ARG A 54 26.68 12.84 23.14
CA ARG A 54 26.31 12.90 21.72
C ARG A 54 25.44 11.69 21.33
N SER A 55 25.86 10.48 21.69
CA SER A 55 25.07 9.25 21.48
C SER A 55 23.66 9.40 22.09
N LEU A 56 23.58 9.80 23.36
CA LEU A 56 22.32 10.01 24.07
C LEU A 56 21.40 11.00 23.34
N ARG A 57 21.91 12.15 22.89
CA ARG A 57 21.12 13.13 22.15
C ARG A 57 20.58 12.56 20.84
N GLN A 58 21.37 11.74 20.13
CA GLN A 58 20.93 11.08 18.91
C GLN A 58 19.81 10.08 19.20
N THR A 59 19.97 9.23 20.23
CA THR A 59 18.95 8.28 20.68
C THR A 59 17.64 8.99 21.07
N LEU A 60 17.71 10.08 21.82
CA LEU A 60 16.54 10.87 22.20
C LEU A 60 15.86 11.54 21.00
N ALA A 61 16.63 12.03 20.03
CA ALA A 61 16.10 12.60 18.80
C ALA A 61 15.33 11.54 17.98
N LEU A 62 15.87 10.32 17.88
CA LEU A 62 15.19 9.20 17.23
C LEU A 62 13.89 8.82 17.94
N LEU A 63 13.89 8.71 19.28
CA LEU A 63 12.66 8.48 20.06
C LEU A 63 11.61 9.57 19.83
N SER A 64 12.03 10.84 19.78
CA SER A 64 11.12 11.95 19.49
C SER A 64 10.54 11.86 18.08
N LYS A 65 11.36 11.48 17.10
CA LYS A 65 10.92 11.29 15.72
C LYS A 65 9.89 10.15 15.60
N LEU A 66 10.17 8.99 16.19
CA LEU A 66 9.25 7.84 16.18
C LEU A 66 7.89 8.17 16.79
N ARG A 67 7.87 8.94 17.89
CA ARG A 67 6.63 9.44 18.50
C ARG A 67 5.87 10.38 17.58
N ALA A 68 6.56 11.29 16.89
CA ALA A 68 5.94 12.21 15.94
C ALA A 68 5.36 11.47 14.73
N ASP A 69 6.09 10.49 14.20
CA ASP A 69 5.66 9.66 13.07
C ASP A 69 4.41 8.85 13.45
N ARG A 70 4.34 8.27 14.65
CA ARG A 70 3.12 7.60 15.14
C ARG A 70 1.94 8.55 15.27
N ALA A 71 2.16 9.71 15.92
CA ALA A 71 1.10 10.70 16.06
C ALA A 71 0.59 11.21 14.71
N LYS A 72 1.44 11.21 13.68
CA LYS A 72 1.05 11.48 12.29
C LYS A 72 0.21 10.34 11.72
N THR A 73 0.69 9.10 11.82
CA THR A 73 -0.03 7.91 11.35
C THR A 73 -1.41 7.77 12.02
N GLU A 74 -1.53 8.01 13.32
CA GLU A 74 -2.80 7.97 14.05
C GLU A 74 -3.79 9.05 13.57
N ARG A 75 -3.30 10.23 13.19
CA ARG A 75 -4.14 11.29 12.60
C ARG A 75 -4.56 10.99 11.16
N GLU A 76 -3.71 10.31 10.41
CA GLU A 76 -3.94 9.99 9.00
C GLU A 76 -4.78 8.71 8.82
N ALA A 77 -4.72 7.75 9.75
CA ALA A 77 -5.47 6.50 9.73
C ALA A 77 -6.99 6.69 9.52
N PRO A 78 -7.72 7.52 10.30
CA PRO A 78 -9.16 7.69 10.10
C PRO A 78 -9.51 8.39 8.79
N ARG A 79 -8.61 9.24 8.27
CA ARG A 79 -8.79 9.90 6.97
C ARG A 79 -8.65 8.91 5.84
N ARG A 80 -7.60 8.06 5.89
CA ARG A 80 -7.40 6.99 4.92
C ARG A 80 -8.58 6.02 4.91
N SER A 81 -9.04 5.57 6.08
CA SER A 81 -10.22 4.69 6.14
C SER A 81 -11.49 5.33 5.57
N ALA A 82 -11.69 6.65 5.76
CA ALA A 82 -12.85 7.33 5.19
C ALA A 82 -12.74 7.49 3.67
N GLN A 83 -11.53 7.71 3.14
CA GLN A 83 -11.27 7.72 1.70
C GLN A 83 -11.49 6.33 1.09
N ASP A 84 -10.95 5.29 1.72
CA ASP A 84 -11.11 3.90 1.26
C ASP A 84 -12.61 3.51 1.18
N LEU A 85 -13.41 3.89 2.18
CA LEU A 85 -14.86 3.66 2.18
C LEU A 85 -15.59 4.47 1.09
N HIS A 86 -15.12 5.67 0.78
CA HIS A 86 -15.69 6.51 -0.27
C HIS A 86 -15.38 5.95 -1.66
N GLU A 87 -14.14 5.53 -1.89
CA GLU A 87 -13.71 4.86 -3.12
C GLU A 87 -14.51 3.57 -3.34
N GLN A 88 -14.67 2.73 -2.30
CA GLN A 88 -15.53 1.54 -2.36
C GLN A 88 -16.96 1.87 -2.75
N ALA A 89 -17.55 2.95 -2.21
CA ALA A 89 -18.89 3.36 -2.57
C ALA A 89 -19.00 3.81 -4.03
N ILE A 90 -17.96 4.45 -4.58
CA ILE A 90 -17.87 4.81 -6.00
C ILE A 90 -17.78 3.56 -6.87
N ASP A 91 -16.94 2.59 -6.51
CA ASP A 91 -16.79 1.35 -7.25
C ASP A 91 -18.11 0.54 -7.29
N GLU A 92 -18.75 0.36 -6.12
CA GLU A 92 -20.03 -0.32 -6.02
C GLU A 92 -21.13 0.39 -6.82
N ARG A 93 -21.18 1.72 -6.75
CA ARG A 93 -22.13 2.52 -7.53
C ARG A 93 -21.86 2.39 -9.03
N THR A 94 -20.60 2.42 -9.44
CA THR A 94 -20.19 2.32 -10.84
C THR A 94 -20.55 0.96 -11.41
N ALA A 95 -20.32 -0.13 -10.68
CA ALA A 95 -20.73 -1.47 -11.08
C ALA A 95 -22.26 -1.58 -11.26
N GLN A 96 -23.05 -0.97 -10.37
CA GLN A 96 -24.51 -0.94 -10.48
C GLN A 96 -24.98 -0.17 -11.72
N VAL A 97 -24.38 1.00 -11.99
CA VAL A 97 -24.71 1.80 -13.18
C VAL A 97 -24.28 1.08 -14.45
N GLN A 98 -23.12 0.43 -14.46
CA GLN A 98 -22.62 -0.35 -15.58
C GLN A 98 -23.58 -1.50 -15.94
N ASP A 99 -23.99 -2.34 -14.98
CA ASP A 99 -24.96 -3.42 -15.23
C ASP A 99 -26.27 -2.87 -15.81
N ALA A 100 -26.80 -1.78 -15.24
CA ALA A 100 -28.03 -1.17 -15.70
C ALA A 100 -27.91 -0.60 -17.12
N VAL A 101 -26.83 0.11 -17.43
CA VAL A 101 -26.60 0.72 -18.73
C VAL A 101 -26.34 -0.34 -19.79
N GLU A 102 -25.59 -1.40 -19.46
CA GLU A 102 -25.35 -2.52 -20.38
C GLU A 102 -26.64 -3.25 -20.77
N ARG A 103 -27.58 -3.44 -19.82
CA ARG A 103 -28.92 -3.95 -20.14
C ARG A 103 -29.69 -3.04 -21.09
N VAL A 104 -29.61 -1.73 -20.89
CA VAL A 104 -30.26 -0.74 -21.76
C VAL A 104 -29.62 -0.75 -23.15
N ILE A 105 -28.30 -0.82 -23.24
CA ILE A 105 -27.55 -0.92 -24.50
C ILE A 105 -27.94 -2.20 -25.24
N SER A 106 -27.93 -3.35 -24.57
CA SER A 106 -28.37 -4.65 -25.13
C SER A 106 -29.80 -4.59 -25.66
N ALA A 107 -30.75 -4.03 -24.90
CA ALA A 107 -32.13 -3.90 -25.33
C ALA A 107 -32.30 -2.91 -26.50
N ALA A 108 -31.53 -1.82 -26.52
CA ALA A 108 -31.59 -0.80 -27.56
C ALA A 108 -30.92 -1.22 -28.87
N ALA A 109 -29.89 -2.07 -28.79
CA ALA A 109 -29.17 -2.57 -29.96
C ALA A 109 -29.99 -3.61 -30.74
N ASP A 110 -30.96 -4.28 -30.11
CA ASP A 110 -31.86 -5.28 -30.73
C ASP A 110 -31.11 -6.33 -31.57
N GLY A 111 -29.96 -6.78 -31.07
CA GLY A 111 -29.13 -7.76 -31.76
C GLY A 111 -27.99 -7.20 -32.63
N ASP A 112 -27.89 -5.87 -32.79
CA ASP A 112 -26.79 -5.23 -33.53
C ASP A 112 -25.52 -5.14 -32.66
N GLU A 113 -24.59 -6.08 -32.90
CA GLU A 113 -23.33 -6.19 -32.17
C GLU A 113 -22.41 -4.98 -32.35
N ALA A 114 -22.39 -4.38 -33.55
CA ALA A 114 -21.52 -3.24 -33.82
C ALA A 114 -22.00 -2.00 -33.06
N LEU A 115 -23.32 -1.79 -33.04
CA LEU A 115 -23.95 -0.71 -32.29
C LEU A 115 -23.84 -0.90 -30.77
N HIS A 116 -24.04 -2.14 -30.29
CA HIS A 116 -23.81 -2.51 -28.88
C HIS A 116 -22.38 -2.16 -28.44
N THR A 117 -21.39 -2.60 -29.22
CA THR A 117 -19.97 -2.39 -28.93
C THR A 117 -19.60 -0.91 -28.93
N ASP A 118 -20.11 -0.11 -29.88
CA ASP A 118 -19.85 1.33 -29.93
C ASP A 118 -20.37 2.05 -28.68
N TRP A 119 -21.59 1.71 -28.24
CA TRP A 119 -22.16 2.29 -27.02
C TRP A 119 -21.46 1.85 -25.75
N CYS A 120 -21.05 0.59 -25.62
CA CYS A 120 -20.25 0.14 -24.46
C CYS A 120 -18.92 0.88 -24.40
N HIS A 121 -18.17 0.95 -25.51
CA HIS A 121 -16.91 1.69 -25.54
C HIS A 121 -17.08 3.19 -25.26
N ARG A 122 -18.21 3.77 -25.68
CA ARG A 122 -18.51 5.16 -25.36
C ARG A 122 -18.81 5.34 -23.87
N PHE A 123 -19.58 4.43 -23.27
CA PHE A 123 -19.84 4.42 -21.84
C PHE A 123 -18.53 4.30 -21.04
N ASP A 124 -17.69 3.31 -21.36
CA ASP A 124 -16.41 3.08 -20.67
C ASP A 124 -15.48 4.31 -20.72
N ARG A 125 -15.52 5.08 -21.81
CA ARG A 125 -14.74 6.31 -21.94
C ARG A 125 -15.28 7.45 -21.08
N GLU A 126 -16.60 7.55 -20.94
CA GLU A 126 -17.27 8.68 -20.29
C GLU A 126 -17.54 8.44 -18.80
N VAL A 127 -17.57 7.18 -18.34
CA VAL A 127 -17.93 6.82 -16.96
C VAL A 127 -16.93 7.34 -15.92
N ASP A 128 -15.64 7.39 -16.27
CA ASP A 128 -14.59 7.95 -15.40
C ASP A 128 -14.86 9.44 -15.11
N ASP A 129 -15.16 10.24 -16.14
CA ASP A 129 -15.48 11.66 -15.98
C ASP A 129 -16.80 11.90 -15.19
N TRP A 130 -17.70 10.91 -15.17
CA TRP A 130 -18.98 11.01 -14.48
C TRP A 130 -18.89 10.60 -13.02
N ASN A 131 -18.12 9.58 -12.70
CA ASN A 131 -17.99 9.07 -11.33
C ASN A 131 -17.21 10.05 -10.42
N GLU A 132 -16.41 10.94 -10.99
CA GLU A 132 -15.73 12.02 -10.27
C GLU A 132 -16.69 13.12 -9.78
N LYS A 133 -17.92 13.18 -10.31
CA LYS A 133 -18.87 14.24 -9.96
C LYS A 133 -19.57 13.95 -8.63
N PRO A 134 -19.75 14.95 -7.74
CA PRO A 134 -20.36 14.73 -6.42
C PRO A 134 -21.78 14.13 -6.46
N ASP A 135 -22.52 14.39 -7.53
CA ASP A 135 -23.89 13.93 -7.73
C ASP A 135 -23.97 12.44 -8.10
N TRP A 136 -22.87 11.79 -8.48
CA TRP A 136 -22.81 10.35 -8.77
C TRP A 136 -23.24 9.48 -7.58
N ILE A 137 -22.77 9.85 -6.39
CA ILE A 137 -23.08 9.16 -5.13
C ILE A 137 -24.33 9.73 -4.46
N VAL A 138 -24.55 11.04 -4.56
CA VAL A 138 -25.62 11.73 -3.82
C VAL A 138 -27.00 11.45 -4.44
N ASP A 139 -27.10 11.46 -5.77
CA ASP A 139 -28.38 11.27 -6.44
C ASP A 139 -28.78 9.79 -6.45
N ASP A 140 -30.07 9.53 -6.45
CA ASP A 140 -30.60 8.17 -6.57
C ASP A 140 -30.10 7.45 -7.83
N VAL A 141 -29.86 6.13 -7.72
CA VAL A 141 -29.28 5.31 -8.79
C VAL A 141 -30.08 5.40 -10.09
N ASP A 142 -31.42 5.46 -10.01
CA ASP A 142 -32.27 5.57 -11.21
C ASP A 142 -32.11 6.93 -11.89
N THR A 143 -31.80 7.98 -11.12
CA THR A 143 -31.53 9.32 -11.66
C THR A 143 -30.18 9.38 -12.35
N VAL A 144 -29.17 8.70 -11.81
CA VAL A 144 -27.85 8.56 -12.45
C VAL A 144 -27.98 7.76 -13.75
N ILE A 145 -28.63 6.59 -13.72
CA ILE A 145 -28.82 5.73 -14.91
C ILE A 145 -29.54 6.49 -16.03
N ARG A 146 -30.66 7.16 -15.75
CA ARG A 146 -31.39 7.95 -16.77
C ARG A 146 -30.52 9.05 -17.38
N ARG A 147 -29.71 9.73 -16.56
CA ARG A 147 -28.82 10.79 -17.03
C ARG A 147 -27.72 10.24 -17.93
N VAL A 148 -27.10 9.13 -17.53
CA VAL A 148 -26.10 8.43 -18.34
C VAL A 148 -26.70 7.98 -19.67
N CYS A 149 -27.85 7.29 -19.64
CA CYS A 149 -28.54 6.84 -20.84
C CYS A 149 -28.86 8.02 -21.79
N LYS A 150 -29.35 9.14 -21.22
CA LYS A 150 -29.60 10.36 -21.99
C LYS A 150 -28.33 10.96 -22.60
N ALA A 151 -27.20 10.93 -21.90
CA ALA A 151 -25.92 11.43 -22.42
C ALA A 151 -25.39 10.57 -23.57
N LEU A 152 -25.58 9.24 -23.50
CA LEU A 152 -25.24 8.30 -24.56
C LEU A 152 -26.21 8.36 -25.74
N GLY A 153 -27.40 8.93 -25.55
CA GLY A 153 -28.46 8.99 -26.57
C GLY A 153 -29.33 7.72 -26.61
N LEU A 154 -29.34 6.95 -25.52
CA LEU A 154 -30.15 5.73 -25.39
C LEU A 154 -31.62 6.07 -25.09
N PRO A 155 -32.57 5.19 -25.46
CA PRO A 155 -33.99 5.41 -25.25
C PRO A 155 -34.37 5.52 -23.76
N ASP A 156 -35.11 6.59 -23.42
CA ASP A 156 -35.52 6.89 -22.04
C ASP A 156 -36.51 5.84 -21.49
N ASP A 157 -37.31 5.23 -22.36
CA ASP A 157 -38.26 4.18 -21.98
C ASP A 157 -37.56 2.91 -21.48
N TYR A 158 -36.42 2.54 -22.08
CA TYR A 158 -35.57 1.45 -21.59
C TYR A 158 -34.88 1.83 -20.29
N ALA A 159 -34.35 3.06 -20.18
CA ALA A 159 -33.72 3.54 -18.96
C ALA A 159 -34.70 3.58 -17.76
N GLN A 160 -36.00 3.85 -17.99
CA GLN A 160 -37.00 3.85 -16.92
C GLN A 160 -37.33 2.45 -16.40
N ARG A 161 -37.28 1.43 -17.26
CA ARG A 161 -37.60 0.03 -16.94
C ARG A 161 -36.38 -0.89 -16.92
N TRP A 162 -35.20 -0.35 -16.69
CA TRP A 162 -33.92 -1.08 -16.81
C TRP A 162 -33.88 -2.37 -15.95
N ARG A 163 -34.56 -2.37 -14.79
CA ARG A 163 -34.67 -3.55 -13.91
C ARG A 163 -35.45 -4.70 -14.52
N ASP A 164 -36.40 -4.39 -15.40
CA ASP A 164 -37.24 -5.36 -16.10
C ASP A 164 -36.61 -5.83 -17.41
N LEU A 165 -35.51 -5.19 -17.85
CA LEU A 165 -34.77 -5.61 -19.04
C LEU A 165 -34.01 -6.90 -18.75
N PRO A 166 -33.88 -7.79 -19.76
CA PRO A 166 -33.07 -8.99 -19.63
C PRO A 166 -31.62 -8.62 -19.31
N ALA A 167 -30.90 -9.55 -18.70
CA ALA A 167 -29.45 -9.42 -18.56
C ALA A 167 -28.81 -9.23 -19.95
N PRO A 168 -27.67 -8.53 -20.03
CA PRO A 168 -26.97 -8.31 -21.29
C PRO A 168 -26.75 -9.62 -22.03
N THR A 169 -27.11 -9.66 -23.32
CA THR A 169 -26.99 -10.87 -24.14
C THR A 169 -25.70 -10.90 -24.96
N PHE A 170 -25.04 -9.75 -25.08
CA PHE A 170 -23.79 -9.57 -25.79
C PHE A 170 -22.63 -9.49 -24.79
N PHE A 171 -22.22 -10.65 -24.30
CA PHE A 171 -20.85 -10.80 -23.85
C PHE A 171 -20.04 -11.07 -25.13
N PRO A 172 -19.10 -10.21 -25.55
CA PRO A 172 -18.07 -10.70 -26.44
C PRO A 172 -17.39 -11.85 -25.68
N ASP A 173 -17.58 -13.09 -26.14
CA ASP A 173 -16.77 -14.20 -25.64
C ASP A 173 -15.33 -13.74 -25.78
N PRO A 174 -14.50 -13.75 -24.70
CA PRO A 174 -13.10 -13.43 -24.86
C PRO A 174 -12.58 -14.36 -25.96
N GLU A 175 -11.91 -13.81 -26.97
CA GLU A 175 -11.34 -14.64 -28.04
C GLU A 175 -10.64 -15.81 -27.37
N PRO A 176 -11.01 -17.06 -27.71
CA PRO A 176 -10.48 -18.22 -27.01
C PRO A 176 -8.98 -18.15 -27.13
N SER A 177 -8.31 -17.91 -26.00
CA SER A 177 -6.86 -17.71 -25.97
C SER A 177 -6.23 -18.90 -26.66
N THR A 178 -5.44 -18.64 -27.69
CA THR A 178 -4.79 -19.73 -28.40
C THR A 178 -3.84 -20.43 -27.43
N PRO A 179 -3.55 -21.72 -27.62
CA PRO A 179 -2.55 -22.40 -26.81
C PRO A 179 -1.20 -21.67 -26.80
N GLU A 180 -0.90 -20.91 -27.85
CA GLU A 180 0.29 -20.06 -27.98
C GLU A 180 0.22 -18.82 -27.09
N ASP A 181 -0.92 -18.13 -27.00
CA ASP A 181 -1.11 -16.97 -26.12
C ASP A 181 -1.02 -17.38 -24.65
N VAL A 182 -1.63 -18.51 -24.30
CA VAL A 182 -1.55 -19.09 -22.94
C VAL A 182 -0.12 -19.51 -22.63
N ALA A 183 0.61 -20.07 -23.58
CA ALA A 183 2.02 -20.41 -23.40
C ALA A 183 2.90 -19.17 -23.24
N ALA A 184 2.66 -18.11 -24.03
CA ALA A 184 3.38 -16.84 -23.96
C ALA A 184 3.15 -16.12 -22.63
N ALA A 185 1.90 -16.05 -22.17
CA ALA A 185 1.54 -15.47 -20.87
C ALA A 185 2.19 -16.25 -19.71
N ASN A 186 2.15 -17.58 -19.76
CA ASN A 186 2.81 -18.43 -18.76
C ASN A 186 4.34 -18.28 -18.79
N ALA A 187 4.94 -18.12 -19.98
CA ALA A 187 6.37 -17.88 -20.13
C ALA A 187 6.77 -16.50 -19.57
N ALA A 188 5.98 -15.46 -19.84
CA ALA A 188 6.18 -14.13 -19.31
C ALA A 188 6.06 -14.11 -17.78
N ALA A 189 5.06 -14.80 -17.21
CA ALA A 189 4.89 -14.94 -15.76
C ALA A 189 6.09 -15.67 -15.12
N ARG A 190 6.60 -16.73 -15.75
CA ARG A 190 7.80 -17.45 -15.29
C ARG A 190 9.07 -16.60 -15.39
N ALA A 191 9.21 -15.80 -16.44
CA ALA A 191 10.35 -14.90 -16.60
C ALA A 191 10.33 -13.78 -15.55
N PHE A 192 9.15 -13.23 -15.25
CA PHE A 192 8.98 -12.22 -14.22
C PHE A 192 9.31 -12.77 -12.83
N THR A 193 8.82 -13.96 -12.47
CA THR A 193 9.16 -14.60 -11.19
C THR A 193 10.63 -15.00 -11.11
N ALA A 194 11.23 -15.48 -12.21
CA ALA A 194 12.67 -15.75 -12.28
C ALA A 194 13.52 -14.48 -12.10
N GLY A 195 13.09 -13.35 -12.67
CA GLY A 195 13.73 -12.04 -12.48
C GLY A 195 13.72 -11.59 -11.03
N LEU A 196 12.58 -11.74 -10.34
CA LEU A 196 12.46 -11.45 -8.90
C LEU A 196 13.41 -12.31 -8.05
N HIS A 197 13.58 -13.59 -8.40
CA HIS A 197 14.53 -14.48 -7.73
C HIS A 197 16.00 -14.17 -8.07
N ALA A 198 16.30 -13.66 -9.26
CA ALA A 198 17.66 -13.32 -9.68
C ALA A 198 18.18 -12.00 -9.07
N THR A 199 17.29 -11.06 -8.73
CA THR A 199 17.63 -9.82 -8.02
C THR A 199 17.66 -9.95 -6.50
N ALA A 200 17.33 -11.12 -5.94
CA ALA A 200 17.55 -11.38 -4.53
C ALA A 200 19.08 -11.46 -4.29
N PRO A 201 19.67 -10.62 -3.43
CA PRO A 201 21.10 -10.71 -3.14
C PRO A 201 21.42 -12.10 -2.57
N ASP A 202 22.50 -12.69 -3.08
CA ASP A 202 23.04 -13.98 -2.63
C ASP A 202 23.46 -13.86 -1.16
N LEU A 203 22.52 -14.16 -0.26
CA LEU A 203 22.78 -14.41 1.15
C LEU A 203 23.24 -15.86 1.29
N THR A 204 24.35 -16.22 0.65
CA THR A 204 25.07 -17.44 1.03
C THR A 204 25.61 -17.21 2.44
N PRO A 205 25.15 -17.95 3.47
CA PRO A 205 25.77 -17.84 4.78
C PRO A 205 27.22 -18.34 4.65
N ALA A 206 28.18 -17.43 4.81
CA ALA A 206 29.58 -17.78 4.92
C ALA A 206 29.71 -18.88 5.99
N ARG A 207 30.26 -20.04 5.58
CA ARG A 207 30.54 -21.15 6.50
C ARG A 207 31.32 -20.60 7.70
N PRO A 208 30.86 -20.80 8.95
CA PRO A 208 31.64 -20.39 10.10
C PRO A 208 32.96 -21.16 10.10
N SER A 209 34.07 -20.43 9.99
CA SER A 209 35.41 -20.99 10.17
C SER A 209 35.50 -21.62 11.56
N LYS A 210 35.83 -22.91 11.62
CA LYS A 210 36.05 -23.63 12.88
C LYS A 210 37.08 -22.87 13.73
N PRO A 211 36.79 -22.56 15.00
CA PRO A 211 37.78 -21.97 15.89
C PRO A 211 38.87 -22.99 16.23
N PRO A 212 40.16 -22.61 16.24
CA PRO A 212 41.23 -23.51 16.61
C PRO A 212 41.30 -23.64 18.13
N TRP A 213 40.73 -24.71 18.67
CA TRP A 213 41.01 -25.11 20.05
C TRP A 213 42.44 -25.64 20.15
N ARG A 214 43.26 -25.03 21.02
CA ARG A 214 44.53 -25.58 21.50
C ARG A 214 44.23 -26.71 22.52
N PRO A 215 45.02 -27.79 22.56
CA PRO A 215 45.02 -28.69 23.71
C PRO A 215 45.82 -28.07 24.85
N SER A 216 45.22 -28.01 26.04
CA SER A 216 45.90 -27.69 27.29
C SER A 216 46.82 -28.86 27.68
N GLY A 217 48.09 -28.57 27.91
CA GLY A 217 48.94 -29.35 28.82
C GLY A 217 48.80 -28.83 30.25
#